data_AF-A0A7D5ND27-F1
#
_entry.id   AF-A0A7D5ND27-F1
#
_cell.length_a   1.000
_cell.length_b   1.000
_cell.length_c   1.000
_cell.angle_alpha   90.00
_cell.angle_beta   90.00
_cell.angle_gamma   90.00
#
_symmetry.space_group_name_H-M   'P 1'
#
loop_
_entity.id
_entity.type
_entity.pdbx_description
1 polymer ?
#
loop_
_entity_poly.entity_id
_entity_poly.type
_entity_poly.pdbx_seq_one_letter_code
_entity_poly.pdbx_strand_id
1 'polypeptide(L)'
;MSLFRERRCPRVMEHRTLNCDEGVSTVFGTAKLKQEIAQLQRTIEEQERTFASRLNKLDDECTALRAERDRANAQLAFHAGVFDNLVHFARTAEGTQRSLADLASAMKGEASTADSASIQASENVGTVKAVCDNVRLMTSNTEHVGEIVRRLSHEATKIGGIVDLIRDIANQTNLLALNAAIEAARAGDLGRGFAVVADEVRRLAERTATATAEILHLVTAIQAETSNASKAMEISPEQASSFQADALAATSKMESLTALAEQARTTISATALCTFVEVAKVDHLIYKLEIYKVMIGLSQKQAGDFSSHTSCRLGKWYYEGDGRQFLSKLAAYTRLEAPHRQVHAAGREAVGHYLAGEFESTVTSLQLMERASETVLQELENIAVEGARVV
;
A
#
# COMPACT_ATOMS: atom_id res chain seq x y z
N MET A 1 47.22 -41.22 -23.10
CA MET A 1 48.67 -41.07 -23.37
C MET A 1 49.43 -41.38 -22.07
N SER A 2 50.52 -42.15 -22.18
CA SER A 2 51.46 -42.55 -21.11
C SER A 2 50.99 -43.72 -20.22
N LEU A 3 51.36 -44.98 -20.51
CA LEU A 3 52.66 -45.68 -20.37
C LEU A 3 52.99 -46.12 -18.93
N PHE A 4 52.66 -47.37 -18.58
CA PHE A 4 53.37 -48.18 -17.57
C PHE A 4 53.17 -49.68 -17.90
N ARG A 5 54.00 -50.24 -18.79
CA ARG A 5 55.15 -51.12 -18.51
C ARG A 5 54.78 -52.43 -17.80
N GLU A 6 54.35 -53.41 -18.60
CA GLU A 6 54.51 -54.84 -18.32
C GLU A 6 56.00 -55.18 -18.22
N ARG A 7 56.46 -55.66 -17.06
CA ARG A 7 57.78 -56.27 -16.93
C ARG A 7 57.65 -57.77 -17.14
N ARG A 8 58.11 -58.25 -18.30
CA ARG A 8 58.39 -59.66 -18.58
C ARG A 8 59.50 -60.16 -17.64
N CYS A 9 59.27 -61.33 -17.04
CA CYS A 9 60.28 -62.08 -16.29
C CYS A 9 61.27 -62.75 -17.29
N PRO A 10 62.59 -62.78 -17.05
CA PRO A 10 63.55 -63.37 -17.97
C PRO A 10 63.63 -64.90 -17.86
N ARG A 11 63.94 -65.52 -19.01
CA ARG A 11 64.30 -66.91 -19.25
C ARG A 11 65.18 -67.54 -18.16
N VAL A 12 64.78 -68.74 -17.73
CA VAL A 12 65.61 -69.72 -17.02
C VAL A 12 66.79 -70.11 -17.92
N MET A 13 68.02 -69.92 -17.44
CA MET A 13 69.25 -70.37 -18.10
C MET A 13 69.50 -71.87 -17.84
N GLU A 14 69.86 -72.57 -18.91
CA GLU A 14 70.44 -73.92 -18.90
C GLU A 14 71.74 -73.95 -18.09
N HIS A 15 71.88 -74.91 -17.18
CA HIS A 15 73.18 -75.27 -16.61
C HIS A 15 73.57 -76.68 -17.08
N ARG A 16 74.65 -76.71 -17.86
CA ARG A 16 75.41 -77.89 -18.31
C ARG A 16 75.85 -78.75 -17.13
N THR A 17 75.65 -80.05 -17.27
CA THR A 17 76.33 -81.11 -16.51
C THR A 17 77.79 -81.21 -16.95
N LEU A 18 78.72 -81.09 -16.00
CA LEU A 18 80.11 -81.50 -16.15
C LEU A 18 80.47 -82.40 -14.97
N ASN A 19 80.65 -83.68 -15.29
CA ASN A 19 81.25 -84.69 -14.42
C ASN A 19 82.77 -84.47 -14.34
N CYS A 20 83.33 -84.59 -13.13
CA CYS A 20 84.66 -85.14 -12.88
C CYS A 20 84.70 -85.67 -11.44
N ASP A 21 84.78 -87.01 -11.32
CA ASP A 21 85.37 -87.74 -10.20
C ASP A 21 86.78 -87.18 -9.88
N GLU A 22 87.37 -87.20 -8.69
CA GLU A 22 87.49 -88.31 -7.72
C GLU A 22 88.18 -87.76 -6.44
N GLY A 23 87.86 -88.29 -5.25
CA GLY A 23 88.86 -88.44 -4.17
C GLY A 23 88.83 -87.52 -2.93
N VAL A 24 88.47 -88.13 -1.80
CA VAL A 24 88.90 -87.85 -0.40
C VAL A 24 88.11 -86.81 0.44
N SER A 25 87.11 -87.34 1.15
CA SER A 25 86.83 -87.15 2.59
C SER A 25 86.72 -85.73 3.18
N THR A 26 85.54 -85.12 3.02
CA THR A 26 84.90 -84.26 4.05
C THR A 26 83.38 -84.46 3.99
N VAL A 27 82.87 -85.59 4.50
CA VAL A 27 81.45 -86.01 4.34
C VAL A 27 80.54 -85.58 5.50
N PHE A 28 81.07 -85.04 6.62
CA PHE A 28 80.22 -84.71 7.79
C PHE A 28 79.72 -83.24 7.88
N GLY A 29 80.32 -82.29 7.15
CA GLY A 29 79.87 -80.88 7.15
C GLY A 29 78.78 -80.56 6.13
N THR A 30 78.80 -81.22 4.97
CA THR A 30 77.97 -80.89 3.80
C THR A 30 76.52 -81.34 3.94
N ALA A 31 76.23 -82.43 4.66
CA ALA A 31 74.87 -82.91 4.90
C ALA A 31 74.08 -81.99 5.85
N LYS A 32 74.72 -81.51 6.92
CA LYS A 32 74.12 -80.58 7.88
C LYS A 32 73.83 -79.21 7.24
N LEU A 33 74.77 -78.68 6.48
CA LEU A 33 74.58 -77.45 5.68
C LEU A 33 73.46 -77.59 4.65
N LYS A 34 73.34 -78.73 3.96
CA LYS A 34 72.21 -78.99 3.03
C LYS A 34 70.86 -79.03 3.76
N GLN A 35 70.80 -79.59 4.96
CA GLN A 35 69.59 -79.64 5.77
C GLN A 35 69.19 -78.23 6.28
N GLU A 36 70.15 -77.43 6.75
CA GLU A 36 69.93 -76.04 7.16
C GLU A 36 69.47 -75.17 5.98
N ILE A 37 70.06 -75.32 4.79
CA ILE A 37 69.62 -74.63 3.57
C ILE A 37 68.18 -75.03 3.21
N ALA A 38 67.86 -76.32 3.23
CA ALA A 38 66.50 -76.80 2.94
C ALA A 38 65.46 -76.38 3.99
N GLN A 39 65.88 -76.11 5.23
CA GLN A 39 65.02 -75.57 6.27
C GLN A 39 64.81 -74.06 6.10
N LEU A 40 65.87 -73.30 5.82
CA LEU A 40 65.78 -71.88 5.49
C LEU A 40 64.94 -71.63 4.24
N GLN A 41 65.08 -72.44 3.19
CA GLN A 41 64.26 -72.37 1.98
C GLN A 41 62.78 -72.57 2.30
N ARG A 42 62.44 -73.56 3.13
CA ARG A 42 61.05 -73.78 3.58
C ARG A 42 60.50 -72.61 4.39
N THR A 43 61.31 -72.04 5.30
CA THR A 43 60.92 -70.85 6.07
C THR A 43 60.71 -69.63 5.17
N ILE A 44 61.56 -69.44 4.16
CA ILE A 44 61.42 -68.36 3.17
C ILE A 44 60.13 -68.55 2.37
N GLU A 45 59.86 -69.75 1.85
CA GLU A 45 58.63 -70.04 1.11
C GLU A 45 57.36 -69.81 1.97
N GLU A 46 57.41 -70.17 3.25
CA GLU A 46 56.31 -69.95 4.20
C GLU A 46 56.12 -68.46 4.52
N GLN A 47 57.22 -67.71 4.70
CA GLN A 47 57.19 -66.26 4.84
C GLN A 47 56.68 -65.56 3.59
N GLU A 48 57.11 -65.97 2.39
CA GLU A 48 56.64 -65.44 1.11
C GLU A 48 55.12 -65.66 0.94
N ARG A 49 54.61 -66.86 1.27
CA ARG A 49 53.16 -67.12 1.27
C ARG A 49 52.42 -66.25 2.27
N THR A 50 52.98 -66.07 3.46
CA THR A 50 52.39 -65.22 4.50
C THR A 50 52.36 -63.76 4.07
N PHE A 51 53.44 -63.25 3.48
CA PHE A 51 53.50 -61.89 2.96
C PHE A 51 52.55 -61.69 1.78
N ALA A 52 52.48 -62.65 0.84
CA ALA A 52 51.52 -62.60 -0.26
C ALA A 52 50.08 -62.54 0.24
N SER A 53 49.73 -63.35 1.24
CA SER A 53 48.40 -63.30 1.88
C SER A 53 48.12 -61.95 2.55
N ARG A 54 49.10 -61.39 3.28
CA ARG A 54 48.95 -60.06 3.91
C ARG A 54 48.83 -58.95 2.87
N LEU A 55 49.58 -59.01 1.77
CA LEU A 55 49.50 -58.04 0.68
C LEU A 55 48.12 -58.07 0.01
N ASN A 56 47.59 -59.26 -0.29
CA ASN A 56 46.24 -59.39 -0.84
C ASN A 56 45.18 -58.81 0.10
N LYS A 57 45.27 -59.12 1.40
CA LYS A 57 44.35 -58.57 2.40
C LYS A 57 44.43 -57.04 2.48
N LEU A 58 45.64 -56.48 2.43
CA LEU A 58 45.84 -55.04 2.48
C LEU A 58 45.32 -54.34 1.20
N ASP A 59 45.42 -54.99 0.04
CA ASP A 59 44.88 -54.49 -1.23
C ASP A 59 43.35 -54.48 -1.24
N ASP A 60 42.72 -55.53 -0.70
CA ASP A 60 41.28 -55.60 -0.47
C ASP A 60 40.81 -54.47 0.48
N GLU A 61 41.51 -54.28 1.61
CA GLU A 61 41.24 -53.19 2.57
C GLU A 61 41.41 -51.79 1.92
N CYS A 62 42.46 -51.59 1.11
CA CYS A 62 42.67 -50.34 0.38
C CYS A 62 41.55 -50.08 -0.63
N THR A 63 41.07 -51.11 -1.32
CA THR A 63 39.98 -51.00 -2.29
C THR A 63 38.66 -50.67 -1.59
N ALA A 64 38.38 -51.30 -0.44
CA ALA A 64 37.20 -50.99 0.37
C ALA A 64 37.22 -49.55 0.89
N LEU A 65 38.34 -49.08 1.45
CA LEU A 65 38.50 -47.70 1.94
C LEU A 65 38.39 -46.67 0.81
N ARG A 66 38.90 -46.96 -0.39
CA ARG A 66 38.72 -46.09 -1.56
C ARG A 66 37.25 -45.97 -1.94
N ALA A 67 36.53 -47.09 -1.96
CA ALA A 67 35.10 -47.07 -2.26
C ALA A 67 34.30 -46.31 -1.19
N GLU A 68 34.65 -46.43 0.09
CA GLU A 68 34.03 -45.67 1.19
C GLU A 68 34.31 -44.17 1.07
N ARG A 69 35.56 -43.78 0.81
CA ARG A 69 35.94 -42.38 0.55
C ARG A 69 35.19 -41.81 -0.65
N ASP A 70 35.07 -42.56 -1.74
CA ASP A 70 34.39 -42.08 -2.94
C ASP A 70 32.88 -41.89 -2.68
N ARG A 71 32.25 -42.76 -1.87
CA ARG A 71 30.88 -42.56 -1.38
C ARG A 71 30.75 -41.32 -0.50
N ALA A 72 31.67 -41.12 0.45
CA ALA A 72 31.66 -39.95 1.34
C ALA A 72 31.85 -38.65 0.54
N ASN A 73 32.74 -38.63 -0.45
CA ASN A 73 32.94 -37.49 -1.34
C ASN A 73 31.69 -37.20 -2.19
N ALA A 74 31.02 -38.23 -2.70
CA ALA A 74 29.77 -38.06 -3.43
C ALA A 74 28.66 -37.47 -2.55
N GLN A 75 28.55 -37.92 -1.29
CA GLN A 75 27.63 -37.36 -0.31
C GLN A 75 27.96 -35.90 0.02
N LEU A 76 29.24 -35.57 0.22
CA LEU A 76 29.67 -34.19 0.48
C LEU A 76 29.35 -33.27 -0.70
N ALA A 77 29.60 -33.71 -1.94
CA ALA A 77 29.26 -32.96 -3.13
C ALA A 77 27.74 -32.75 -3.27
N PHE A 78 26.93 -33.77 -2.95
CA PHE A 78 25.48 -33.64 -2.90
C PHE A 78 25.03 -32.59 -1.86
N HIS A 79 25.53 -32.68 -0.63
CA HIS A 79 25.20 -31.72 0.42
C HIS A 79 25.63 -30.29 0.08
N ALA A 80 26.81 -30.11 -0.51
CA ALA A 80 27.27 -28.81 -1.00
C ALA A 80 26.31 -28.21 -2.04
N GLY A 81 25.82 -29.02 -2.98
CA GLY A 81 24.81 -28.58 -3.96
C GLY A 81 23.47 -28.20 -3.31
N VAL A 82 23.03 -28.93 -2.29
CA VAL A 82 21.82 -28.58 -1.52
C VAL A 82 22.00 -27.27 -0.75
N PHE A 83 23.17 -27.06 -0.14
CA PHE A 83 23.49 -25.84 0.60
C PHE A 83 23.59 -24.61 -0.31
N ASP A 84 24.06 -24.74 -1.55
CA ASP A 84 24.04 -23.65 -2.53
C ASP A 84 22.59 -23.22 -2.88
N ASN A 85 21.69 -24.19 -3.09
CA ASN A 85 20.26 -23.90 -3.29
C ASN A 85 19.62 -23.19 -2.08
N LEU A 86 20.10 -23.47 -0.87
CA LEU A 86 19.64 -22.82 0.35
C LEU A 86 20.06 -21.33 0.41
N VAL A 87 21.20 -20.97 -0.18
CA VAL A 87 21.60 -19.56 -0.37
C VAL A 87 20.66 -18.86 -1.36
N HIS A 88 20.28 -19.54 -2.45
CA HIS A 88 19.30 -18.99 -3.39
C HIS A 88 17.94 -18.76 -2.73
N PHE A 89 17.48 -19.71 -1.92
CA PHE A 89 16.26 -19.56 -1.11
C PHE A 89 16.34 -18.35 -0.16
N ALA A 90 17.48 -18.14 0.50
CA ALA A 90 17.72 -16.98 1.37
C ALA A 90 17.50 -15.64 0.63
N ARG A 91 18.07 -15.50 -0.57
CA ARG A 91 17.93 -14.28 -1.38
C ARG A 91 16.48 -14.03 -1.80
N THR A 92 15.71 -15.08 -2.09
CA THR A 92 14.29 -14.96 -2.40
C THR A 92 13.50 -14.49 -1.18
N ALA A 93 13.79 -15.04 0.01
CA ALA A 93 13.17 -14.59 1.27
C ALA A 93 13.47 -13.12 1.59
N GLU A 94 14.71 -12.66 1.35
CA GLU A 94 15.09 -11.24 1.45
C GLU A 94 14.37 -10.37 0.41
N GLY A 95 14.07 -10.90 -0.78
CA GLY A 95 13.22 -10.25 -1.77
C GLY A 95 11.79 -10.05 -1.27
N THR A 96 11.18 -11.11 -0.72
CA THR A 96 9.83 -11.06 -0.13
C THR A 96 9.75 -10.09 1.05
N GLN A 97 10.75 -10.11 1.94
CA GLN A 97 10.86 -9.19 3.06
C GLN A 97 10.83 -7.72 2.60
N ARG A 98 11.58 -7.38 1.54
CA ARG A 98 11.60 -6.02 0.97
C ARG A 98 10.25 -5.63 0.39
N SER A 99 9.65 -6.48 -0.43
CA SER A 99 8.32 -6.20 -1.01
C SER A 99 7.24 -5.99 0.05
N LEU A 100 7.26 -6.76 1.15
CA LEU A 100 6.34 -6.57 2.26
C LEU A 100 6.63 -5.28 3.05
N ALA A 101 7.89 -4.90 3.21
CA ALA A 101 8.25 -3.63 3.84
C ALA A 101 7.79 -2.43 3.00
N ASP A 102 7.91 -2.50 1.67
CA ASP A 102 7.41 -1.48 0.75
C ASP A 102 5.88 -1.38 0.83
N LEU A 103 5.18 -2.53 0.91
CA LEU A 103 3.74 -2.57 1.13
C LEU A 103 3.34 -1.90 2.46
N ALA A 104 4.07 -2.14 3.55
CA ALA A 104 3.83 -1.48 4.83
C ALA A 104 3.98 0.04 4.73
N SER A 105 4.99 0.52 3.99
CA SER A 105 5.16 1.96 3.72
C SER A 105 4.03 2.53 2.89
N ALA A 106 3.55 1.79 1.88
CA ALA A 106 2.41 2.20 1.06
C ALA A 106 1.12 2.33 1.89
N MET A 107 0.86 1.39 2.81
CA MET A 107 -0.29 1.47 3.73
C MET A 107 -0.27 2.72 4.60
N LYS A 108 0.90 3.17 5.06
CA LYS A 108 1.03 4.45 5.78
C LYS A 108 0.67 5.66 4.91
N GLY A 109 1.02 5.62 3.63
CA GLY A 109 0.63 6.64 2.66
C GLY A 109 -0.88 6.66 2.42
N GLU A 110 -1.48 5.49 2.21
CA GLU A 110 -2.93 5.35 2.03
C GLU A 110 -3.73 5.81 3.26
N ALA A 111 -3.25 5.55 4.47
CA ALA A 111 -3.89 6.04 5.70
C ALA A 111 -3.98 7.57 5.72
N SER A 112 -2.88 8.26 5.34
CA SER A 112 -2.86 9.72 5.23
C SER A 112 -3.82 10.26 4.17
N THR A 113 -3.99 9.53 3.06
CA THR A 113 -4.95 9.88 2.00
C THR A 113 -6.38 9.73 2.51
N ALA A 114 -6.70 8.66 3.23
CA ALA A 114 -8.02 8.44 3.82
C ALA A 114 -8.37 9.54 4.85
N ASP A 115 -7.43 9.91 5.72
CA ASP A 115 -7.62 11.00 6.68
C ASP A 115 -7.87 12.35 5.97
N SER A 116 -7.10 12.64 4.92
CA SER A 116 -7.27 13.86 4.13
C SER A 116 -8.64 13.91 3.44
N ALA A 117 -9.10 12.78 2.88
CA ALA A 117 -10.41 12.67 2.25
C ALA A 117 -11.55 12.90 3.26
N SER A 118 -11.43 12.39 4.49
CA SER A 118 -12.40 12.59 5.56
C SER A 118 -12.49 14.08 5.97
N ILE A 119 -11.34 14.74 6.16
CA ILE A 119 -11.28 16.17 6.48
C ILE A 119 -11.93 17.00 5.37
N GLN A 120 -11.55 16.75 4.11
CA GLN A 120 -12.10 17.47 2.96
C GLN A 120 -13.62 17.26 2.81
N ALA A 121 -14.13 16.06 3.05
CA ALA A 121 -15.56 15.79 3.04
C ALA A 121 -16.29 16.61 4.12
N SER A 122 -15.72 16.70 5.33
CA SER A 122 -16.27 17.50 6.43
C SER A 122 -16.28 19.01 6.12
N GLU A 123 -15.19 19.55 5.57
CA GLU A 123 -15.11 20.95 5.16
C GLU A 123 -16.11 21.28 4.04
N ASN A 124 -16.32 20.35 3.10
CA ASN A 124 -17.30 20.51 2.04
C ASN A 124 -18.73 20.57 2.57
N VAL A 125 -19.08 19.84 3.62
CA VAL A 125 -20.39 19.97 4.29
C VAL A 125 -20.58 21.40 4.83
N GLY A 126 -19.57 21.96 5.47
CA GLY A 126 -19.59 23.36 5.93
C GLY A 126 -19.80 24.36 4.79
N THR A 127 -19.11 24.15 3.67
CA THR A 127 -19.23 24.98 2.47
C THR A 127 -20.62 24.89 1.84
N VAL A 128 -21.17 23.68 1.69
CA VAL A 128 -22.53 23.47 1.15
C VAL A 128 -23.58 24.12 2.05
N LYS A 129 -23.42 24.06 3.38
CA LYS A 129 -24.30 24.76 4.32
C LYS A 129 -24.28 26.27 4.11
N ALA A 130 -23.10 26.87 3.94
CA ALA A 130 -22.97 28.29 3.65
C ALA A 130 -23.66 28.68 2.31
N VAL A 131 -23.58 27.82 1.29
CA VAL A 131 -24.33 28.00 0.03
C VAL A 131 -25.84 27.99 0.27
N CYS A 132 -26.36 27.04 1.05
CA CYS A 132 -27.78 26.99 1.42
C CYS A 132 -28.25 28.27 2.11
N ASP A 133 -27.47 28.80 3.05
CA ASP A 133 -27.81 30.02 3.78
C ASP A 133 -27.83 31.25 2.86
N ASN A 134 -26.88 31.33 1.91
CA ASN A 134 -26.87 32.38 0.88
C ASN A 134 -28.07 32.28 -0.08
N VAL A 135 -28.47 31.07 -0.48
CA VAL A 135 -29.67 30.87 -1.33
C VAL A 135 -30.93 31.33 -0.59
N ARG A 136 -31.06 31.02 0.71
CA ARG A 136 -32.20 31.49 1.53
C ARG A 136 -32.24 33.01 1.62
N LEU A 137 -31.09 33.66 1.85
CA LEU A 137 -31.00 35.10 1.88
C LEU A 137 -31.39 35.72 0.53
N MET A 138 -30.94 35.12 -0.58
CA MET A 138 -31.30 35.55 -1.92
C MET A 138 -32.81 35.43 -2.18
N THR A 139 -33.45 34.32 -1.78
CA THR A 139 -34.91 34.15 -1.89
C THR A 139 -35.66 35.25 -1.14
N SER A 140 -35.26 35.54 0.11
CA SER A 140 -35.89 36.60 0.90
C SER A 140 -35.72 37.99 0.26
N ASN A 141 -34.54 38.29 -0.28
CA ASN A 141 -34.32 39.54 -1.01
C ASN A 141 -35.19 39.62 -2.27
N THR A 142 -35.31 38.53 -3.04
CA THR A 142 -36.16 38.50 -4.24
C THR A 142 -37.64 38.69 -3.91
N GLU A 143 -38.14 38.10 -2.83
CA GLU A 143 -39.50 38.33 -2.34
C GLU A 143 -39.74 39.81 -2.01
N HIS A 144 -38.79 40.45 -1.32
CA HIS A 144 -38.86 41.86 -0.98
C HIS A 144 -38.88 42.75 -2.23
N VAL A 145 -38.00 42.49 -3.20
CA VAL A 145 -37.99 43.24 -4.46
C VAL A 145 -39.30 43.01 -5.25
N GLY A 146 -39.85 41.79 -5.21
CA GLY A 146 -41.15 41.47 -5.81
C GLY A 146 -42.32 42.27 -5.19
N GLU A 147 -42.27 42.59 -3.91
CA GLU A 147 -43.22 43.51 -3.27
C GLU A 147 -43.06 44.95 -3.77
N ILE A 148 -41.81 45.43 -3.90
CA ILE A 148 -41.52 46.78 -4.43
C ILE A 148 -42.02 46.91 -5.87
N VAL A 149 -41.78 45.91 -6.73
CA VAL A 149 -42.23 45.91 -8.13
C VAL A 149 -43.76 45.88 -8.23
N ARG A 150 -44.44 45.07 -7.41
CA ARG A 150 -45.92 45.07 -7.37
C ARG A 150 -46.47 46.42 -6.96
N ARG A 151 -45.86 47.08 -5.97
CA ARG A 151 -46.27 48.43 -5.55
C ARG A 151 -46.03 49.45 -6.67
N LEU A 152 -44.89 49.39 -7.37
CA LEU A 152 -44.60 50.28 -8.51
C LEU A 152 -45.59 50.06 -9.66
N SER A 153 -45.93 48.82 -9.98
CA SER A 153 -46.95 48.49 -10.98
C SER A 153 -48.31 49.08 -10.61
N HIS A 154 -48.72 48.96 -9.34
CA HIS A 154 -49.96 49.53 -8.84
C HIS A 154 -49.99 51.07 -8.93
N GLU A 155 -48.90 51.75 -8.54
CA GLU A 155 -48.79 53.21 -8.67
C GLU A 155 -48.79 53.65 -10.13
N ALA A 156 -48.13 52.91 -11.03
CA ALA A 156 -48.17 53.18 -12.47
C ALA A 156 -49.59 53.05 -13.04
N THR A 157 -50.38 52.05 -12.60
CA THR A 157 -51.80 51.94 -12.97
C THR A 157 -52.63 53.14 -12.51
N LYS A 158 -52.42 53.62 -11.26
CA LYS A 158 -53.10 54.83 -10.77
C LYS A 158 -52.75 56.05 -11.59
N ILE A 159 -51.47 56.26 -11.90
CA ILE A 159 -51.01 57.38 -12.73
C ILE A 159 -51.65 57.29 -14.11
N GLY A 160 -51.69 56.11 -14.73
CA GLY A 160 -52.37 55.90 -16.02
C GLY A 160 -53.82 56.38 -16.01
N GLY A 161 -54.59 56.00 -14.99
CA GLY A 161 -55.98 56.45 -14.83
C GLY A 161 -56.12 57.96 -14.63
N ILE A 162 -55.20 58.60 -13.90
CA ILE A 162 -55.18 60.07 -13.74
C ILE A 162 -54.87 60.75 -15.08
N VAL A 163 -53.89 60.24 -15.82
CA VAL A 163 -53.46 60.81 -17.11
C VAL A 163 -54.56 60.68 -18.16
N ASP A 164 -55.27 59.55 -18.20
CA ASP A 164 -56.45 59.37 -19.05
C ASP A 164 -57.56 60.38 -18.72
N LEU A 165 -57.84 60.61 -17.43
CA LEU A 165 -58.80 61.64 -17.01
C LEU A 165 -58.39 63.04 -17.45
N ILE A 166 -57.11 63.41 -17.32
CA ILE A 166 -56.61 64.73 -17.75
C ILE A 166 -56.73 64.88 -19.27
N ARG A 167 -56.44 63.81 -20.03
CA ARG A 167 -56.62 63.80 -21.48
C ARG A 167 -58.09 64.02 -21.86
N ASP A 168 -59.02 63.37 -21.15
CA ASP A 168 -60.45 63.55 -21.38
C ASP A 168 -60.90 64.98 -21.07
N ILE A 169 -60.41 65.57 -19.97
CA ILE A 169 -60.66 66.98 -19.63
C ILE A 169 -60.08 67.91 -20.70
N ALA A 170 -58.87 67.65 -21.19
CA ALA A 170 -58.25 68.44 -22.26
C ALA A 170 -59.07 68.37 -23.56
N ASN A 171 -59.54 67.18 -23.93
CA ASN A 171 -60.41 66.99 -25.10
C ASN A 171 -61.75 67.72 -24.94
N GLN A 172 -62.37 67.65 -23.75
CA GLN A 172 -63.59 68.40 -23.45
C GLN A 172 -63.37 69.91 -23.49
N THR A 173 -62.25 70.38 -22.93
CA THR A 173 -61.87 71.80 -22.94
C THR A 173 -61.62 72.29 -24.37
N ASN A 174 -60.98 71.47 -25.21
CA ASN A 174 -60.79 71.76 -26.62
C ASN A 174 -62.11 71.93 -27.37
N LEU A 175 -63.08 71.04 -27.11
CA LEU A 175 -64.44 71.14 -27.68
C LEU A 175 -65.20 72.37 -27.18
N LEU A 176 -65.11 72.69 -25.88
CA LEU A 176 -65.70 73.89 -25.30
C LEU A 176 -65.11 75.17 -25.90
N ALA A 177 -63.78 75.22 -26.05
CA ALA A 177 -63.07 76.33 -26.65
C ALA A 177 -63.43 76.51 -28.13
N LEU A 178 -63.59 75.40 -28.87
CA LEU A 178 -64.06 75.44 -30.25
C LEU A 178 -65.48 76.03 -30.34
N ASN A 179 -66.41 75.58 -29.50
CA ASN A 179 -67.76 76.12 -29.44
C ASN A 179 -67.77 77.62 -29.09
N ALA A 180 -66.91 78.03 -28.16
CA ALA A 180 -66.75 79.44 -27.79
C ALA A 180 -66.16 80.28 -28.93
N ALA A 181 -65.19 79.76 -29.68
CA ALA A 181 -64.62 80.42 -30.85
C ALA A 181 -65.66 80.61 -31.97
N ILE A 182 -66.51 79.60 -32.19
CA ILE A 182 -67.63 79.67 -33.16
C ILE A 182 -68.62 80.76 -32.74
N GLU A 183 -69.02 80.81 -31.47
CA GLU A 183 -69.99 81.80 -30.99
C GLU A 183 -69.40 83.22 -30.96
N ALA A 184 -68.11 83.36 -30.64
CA ALA A 184 -67.38 84.61 -30.73
C ALA A 184 -67.29 85.13 -32.18
N ALA A 185 -67.08 84.25 -33.16
CA ALA A 185 -67.15 84.61 -34.58
C ALA A 185 -68.57 85.03 -35.00
N ARG A 186 -69.59 84.40 -34.44
CA ARG A 186 -71.01 84.71 -34.69
C ARG A 186 -71.44 86.08 -34.16
N ALA A 187 -70.83 86.54 -33.06
CA ALA A 187 -71.07 87.87 -32.48
C ALA A 187 -70.38 89.02 -33.22
N GLY A 188 -69.61 88.74 -34.28
CA GLY A 188 -68.96 89.77 -35.12
C GLY A 188 -67.95 90.61 -34.34
N ASP A 189 -67.97 91.94 -34.52
CA ASP A 189 -67.00 92.87 -33.91
C ASP A 189 -67.05 92.89 -32.37
N LEU A 190 -68.21 92.59 -31.77
CA LEU A 190 -68.37 92.52 -30.30
C LEU A 190 -67.72 91.27 -29.69
N GLY A 191 -67.52 90.20 -30.48
CA GLY A 191 -66.95 88.92 -30.04
C GLY A 191 -65.43 88.81 -30.21
N ARG A 192 -64.78 89.80 -30.80
CA ARG A 192 -63.38 89.71 -31.25
C ARG A 192 -62.37 89.44 -30.12
N GLY A 193 -62.60 90.01 -28.93
CA GLY A 193 -61.79 89.72 -27.74
C GLY A 193 -62.00 88.31 -27.18
N PHE A 194 -63.24 87.80 -27.24
CA PHE A 194 -63.57 86.43 -26.83
C PHE A 194 -63.01 85.39 -27.80
N ALA A 195 -62.94 85.69 -29.10
CA ALA A 195 -62.36 84.80 -30.10
C ALA A 195 -60.86 84.52 -29.83
N VAL A 196 -60.09 85.54 -29.46
CA VAL A 196 -58.65 85.40 -29.12
C VAL A 196 -58.47 84.52 -27.87
N VAL A 197 -59.30 84.72 -26.84
CA VAL A 197 -59.25 83.90 -25.63
C VAL A 197 -59.64 82.45 -25.94
N ALA A 198 -60.68 82.23 -26.74
CA ALA A 198 -61.13 80.89 -27.13
C ALA A 198 -60.05 80.13 -27.92
N ASP A 199 -59.35 80.78 -28.86
CA ASP A 199 -58.24 80.15 -29.58
C ASP A 199 -57.04 79.83 -28.67
N GLU A 200 -56.72 80.68 -27.69
CA GLU A 200 -55.63 80.40 -26.73
C GLU A 200 -55.99 79.22 -25.81
N VAL A 201 -57.24 79.15 -25.34
CA VAL A 201 -57.75 78.00 -24.55
C VAL A 201 -57.71 76.72 -25.39
N ARG A 202 -58.10 76.79 -26.67
CA ARG A 202 -58.03 75.67 -27.62
C ARG A 202 -56.61 75.15 -27.77
N ARG A 203 -55.65 76.06 -28.00
CA ARG A 203 -54.23 75.71 -28.13
C ARG A 203 -53.65 75.13 -26.83
N LEU A 204 -54.06 75.63 -25.67
CA LEU A 204 -53.64 75.10 -24.37
C LEU A 204 -54.20 73.68 -24.15
N ALA A 205 -55.45 73.45 -24.54
CA ALA A 205 -56.09 72.14 -24.48
C ALA A 205 -55.40 71.12 -25.39
N GLU A 206 -55.09 71.49 -26.65
CA GLU A 206 -54.31 70.65 -27.58
C GLU A 206 -52.93 70.31 -27.01
N ARG A 207 -52.18 71.30 -26.49
CA ARG A 207 -50.88 71.06 -25.85
C ARG A 207 -50.98 70.13 -24.63
N THR A 208 -52.04 70.27 -23.85
CA THR A 208 -52.29 69.41 -22.68
C THR A 208 -52.57 67.98 -23.13
N ALA A 209 -53.38 67.78 -24.16
CA ALA A 209 -53.66 66.46 -24.73
C ALA A 209 -52.38 65.78 -25.25
N THR A 210 -51.52 66.50 -25.98
CA THR A 210 -50.22 65.97 -26.44
C THR A 210 -49.33 65.57 -25.27
N ALA A 211 -49.17 66.43 -24.26
CA ALA A 211 -48.37 66.13 -23.07
C ALA A 211 -48.90 64.90 -22.31
N THR A 212 -50.22 64.78 -22.15
CA THR A 212 -50.82 63.59 -21.52
C THR A 212 -50.58 62.30 -22.32
N ALA A 213 -50.57 62.37 -23.66
CA ALA A 213 -50.27 61.20 -24.49
C ALA A 213 -48.82 60.72 -24.32
N GLU A 214 -47.86 61.64 -24.22
CA GLU A 214 -46.46 61.31 -23.93
C GLU A 214 -46.30 60.67 -22.54
N ILE A 215 -46.97 61.22 -21.52
CA ILE A 215 -46.96 60.64 -20.17
C ILE A 215 -47.57 59.23 -20.18
N LEU A 216 -48.69 59.03 -20.89
CA LEU A 216 -49.32 57.70 -21.00
C LEU A 216 -48.38 56.67 -21.64
N HIS A 217 -47.62 57.07 -22.65
CA HIS A 217 -46.59 56.21 -23.26
C HIS A 217 -45.52 55.79 -22.24
N LEU A 218 -45.02 56.74 -21.43
CA LEU A 218 -44.05 56.45 -20.36
C LEU A 218 -44.64 55.51 -19.29
N VAL A 219 -45.87 55.74 -18.86
CA VAL A 219 -46.56 54.88 -17.89
C VAL A 219 -46.72 53.46 -18.43
N THR A 220 -47.08 53.32 -19.71
CA THR A 220 -47.22 52.02 -20.37
C THR A 220 -45.88 51.28 -20.43
N ALA A 221 -44.79 52.00 -20.71
CA ALA A 221 -43.44 51.43 -20.67
C ALA A 221 -43.06 50.94 -19.26
N ILE A 222 -43.33 51.72 -18.22
CA ILE A 222 -43.10 51.34 -16.81
C ILE A 222 -43.93 50.08 -16.45
N GLN A 223 -45.19 50.00 -16.88
CA GLN A 223 -46.03 48.82 -16.66
C GLN A 223 -45.46 47.58 -17.36
N ALA A 224 -44.98 47.71 -18.58
CA ALA A 224 -44.34 46.61 -19.30
C ALA A 224 -43.05 46.13 -18.61
N GLU A 225 -42.18 47.06 -18.19
CA GLU A 225 -40.94 46.74 -17.49
C GLU A 225 -41.21 46.08 -16.12
N THR A 226 -42.16 46.60 -15.34
CA THR A 226 -42.55 46.00 -14.05
C THR A 226 -43.17 44.62 -14.21
N SER A 227 -43.97 44.40 -15.26
CA SER A 227 -44.51 43.07 -15.59
C SER A 227 -43.39 42.06 -15.89
N ASN A 228 -42.40 42.46 -16.68
CA ASN A 228 -41.24 41.61 -16.99
C ASN A 228 -40.40 41.31 -15.74
N ALA A 229 -40.17 42.33 -14.89
CA ALA A 229 -39.46 42.15 -13.63
C ALA A 229 -40.21 41.19 -12.68
N SER A 230 -41.54 41.28 -12.60
CA SER A 230 -42.38 40.37 -11.80
C SER A 230 -42.23 38.92 -12.25
N LYS A 231 -42.29 38.66 -13.56
CA LYS A 231 -42.10 37.30 -14.11
C LYS A 231 -40.72 36.72 -13.81
N ALA A 232 -39.67 37.53 -13.90
CA ALA A 232 -38.32 37.08 -13.54
C ALA A 232 -38.20 36.73 -12.04
N MET A 233 -38.92 37.46 -11.18
CA MET A 233 -38.96 37.20 -9.74
C MET A 233 -39.77 35.94 -9.40
N GLU A 234 -40.78 35.56 -10.20
CA GLU A 234 -41.55 34.32 -10.03
C GLU A 234 -40.76 33.04 -10.37
N ILE A 235 -39.76 33.12 -11.25
CA ILE A 235 -38.88 31.98 -11.61
C ILE A 235 -37.85 31.68 -10.49
N SER A 236 -37.52 32.69 -9.69
CA SER A 236 -36.44 32.61 -8.68
C SER A 236 -36.72 31.60 -7.54
N PRO A 237 -37.94 31.47 -7.00
CA PRO A 237 -38.28 30.45 -6.00
C PRO A 237 -38.10 29.01 -6.49
N GLU A 238 -38.47 28.70 -7.75
CA GLU A 238 -38.30 27.37 -8.32
C GLU A 238 -36.81 27.01 -8.43
N GLN A 239 -35.99 27.95 -8.90
CA GLN A 239 -34.54 27.78 -8.95
C GLN A 239 -33.93 27.61 -7.56
N ALA A 240 -34.36 28.40 -6.58
CA ALA A 240 -33.90 28.28 -5.20
C ALA A 240 -34.24 26.91 -4.59
N SER A 241 -35.44 26.39 -4.87
CA SER A 241 -35.87 25.04 -4.45
C SER A 241 -34.98 23.96 -5.07
N SER A 242 -34.67 24.05 -6.36
CA SER A 242 -33.74 23.12 -7.04
C SER A 242 -32.35 23.16 -6.41
N PHE A 243 -31.80 24.36 -6.18
CA PHE A 243 -30.49 24.50 -5.53
C PHE A 243 -30.47 23.88 -4.12
N GLN A 244 -31.57 24.03 -3.37
CA GLN A 244 -31.67 23.45 -2.04
C GLN A 244 -31.72 21.91 -2.09
N ALA A 245 -32.44 21.33 -3.07
CA ALA A 245 -32.45 19.89 -3.30
C ALA A 245 -31.05 19.36 -3.67
N ASP A 246 -30.35 20.06 -4.56
CA ASP A 246 -28.98 19.71 -4.98
C ASP A 246 -27.99 19.79 -3.80
N ALA A 247 -28.12 20.81 -2.95
CA ALA A 247 -27.29 20.97 -1.77
C ALA A 247 -27.54 19.86 -0.72
N LEU A 248 -28.78 19.44 -0.53
CA LEU A 248 -29.11 18.30 0.33
C LEU A 248 -28.50 17.00 -0.23
N ALA A 249 -28.62 16.77 -1.53
CA ALA A 249 -28.02 15.61 -2.19
C ALA A 249 -26.48 15.64 -2.09
N ALA A 250 -25.86 16.81 -2.24
CA ALA A 250 -24.42 16.99 -2.05
C ALA A 250 -23.99 16.67 -0.62
N THR A 251 -24.75 17.15 0.39
CA THR A 251 -24.47 16.87 1.80
C THR A 251 -24.50 15.38 2.10
N SER A 252 -25.54 14.67 1.64
CA SER A 252 -25.64 13.20 1.82
C SER A 252 -24.49 12.43 1.15
N LYS A 253 -24.03 12.88 -0.02
CA LYS A 253 -22.85 12.31 -0.68
C LYS A 253 -21.57 12.56 0.12
N MET A 254 -21.41 13.72 0.75
CA MET A 254 -20.25 14.03 1.60
C MET A 254 -20.26 13.20 2.90
N GLU A 255 -21.43 12.97 3.49
CA GLU A 255 -21.58 12.03 4.62
C GLU A 255 -21.17 10.60 4.21
N SER A 256 -21.59 10.15 3.03
CA SER A 256 -21.20 8.86 2.47
C SER A 256 -19.69 8.76 2.21
N LEU A 257 -19.06 9.84 1.73
CA LEU A 257 -17.61 9.91 1.56
C LEU A 257 -16.86 9.85 2.89
N THR A 258 -17.38 10.50 3.93
CA THR A 258 -16.81 10.44 5.28
C THR A 258 -16.87 9.01 5.82
N ALA A 259 -18.00 8.32 5.65
CA ALA A 259 -18.14 6.92 6.06
C ALA A 259 -17.21 5.98 5.26
N LEU A 260 -17.03 6.24 3.96
CA LEU A 260 -16.11 5.45 3.13
C LEU A 260 -14.64 5.66 3.54
N ALA A 261 -14.25 6.90 3.84
CA ALA A 261 -12.91 7.21 4.34
C ALA A 261 -12.63 6.54 5.69
N GLU A 262 -13.62 6.49 6.59
CA GLU A 262 -13.56 5.77 7.85
C GLU A 262 -13.36 4.25 7.66
N GLN A 263 -14.13 3.66 6.75
CA GLN A 263 -14.00 2.25 6.42
C GLN A 263 -12.62 1.95 5.78
N ALA A 264 -12.14 2.82 4.91
CA ALA A 264 -10.82 2.71 4.30
C ALA A 264 -9.74 2.75 5.39
N ARG A 265 -9.82 3.70 6.33
CA ARG A 265 -8.88 3.81 7.45
C ARG A 265 -8.82 2.55 8.32
N THR A 266 -9.96 1.96 8.64
CA THR A 266 -10.02 0.69 9.39
C THR A 266 -9.36 -0.45 8.61
N THR A 267 -9.69 -0.56 7.31
CA THR A 267 -9.13 -1.60 6.42
C THR A 267 -7.61 -1.45 6.26
N ILE A 268 -7.13 -0.21 6.10
CA ILE A 268 -5.70 0.10 5.97
C ILE A 268 -4.97 -0.24 7.28
N SER A 269 -5.54 0.09 8.43
CA SER A 269 -4.94 -0.21 9.74
C SER A 269 -4.81 -1.72 9.97
N ALA A 270 -5.86 -2.49 9.68
CA ALA A 270 -5.82 -3.95 9.73
C ALA A 270 -4.79 -4.53 8.74
N THR A 271 -4.74 -4.01 7.51
CA THR A 271 -3.79 -4.47 6.47
C THR A 271 -2.35 -4.15 6.86
N ALA A 272 -2.09 -2.97 7.45
CA ALA A 272 -0.78 -2.57 7.93
C ALA A 272 -0.29 -3.51 9.05
N LEU A 273 -1.18 -3.89 9.98
CA LEU A 273 -0.88 -4.86 11.03
C LEU A 273 -0.51 -6.23 10.45
N CYS A 274 -1.35 -6.78 9.56
CA CYS A 274 -1.08 -8.07 8.92
C CYS A 274 0.24 -8.03 8.13
N THR A 275 0.49 -6.96 7.39
CA THR A 275 1.74 -6.78 6.63
C THR A 275 2.94 -6.74 7.57
N PHE A 276 2.85 -6.01 8.69
CA PHE A 276 3.91 -6.00 9.70
C PHE A 276 4.19 -7.40 10.27
N VAL A 277 3.13 -8.15 10.59
CA VAL A 277 3.24 -9.53 11.07
C VAL A 277 3.97 -10.41 10.06
N GLU A 278 3.63 -10.32 8.77
CA GLU A 278 4.33 -11.08 7.72
C GLU A 278 5.80 -10.67 7.60
N VAL A 279 6.13 -9.37 7.68
CA VAL A 279 7.53 -8.92 7.74
C VAL A 279 8.26 -9.52 8.94
N ALA A 280 7.64 -9.51 10.12
CA ALA A 280 8.24 -10.07 11.33
C ALA A 280 8.48 -11.59 11.21
N LYS A 281 7.55 -12.34 10.61
CA LYS A 281 7.72 -13.79 10.34
C LYS A 281 8.91 -14.04 9.39
N VAL A 282 9.01 -13.27 8.30
CA VAL A 282 10.12 -13.39 7.34
C VAL A 282 11.45 -12.98 7.96
N ASP A 283 11.49 -11.92 8.79
CA ASP A 283 12.67 -11.51 9.55
C ASP A 283 13.20 -12.69 10.41
N HIS A 284 12.30 -13.42 11.08
CA HIS A 284 12.67 -14.58 11.89
C HIS A 284 13.10 -15.78 11.04
N LEU A 285 12.49 -15.99 9.87
CA LEU A 285 12.95 -17.02 8.93
C LEU A 285 14.38 -16.75 8.46
N ILE A 286 14.68 -15.51 8.06
CA ILE A 286 16.02 -15.08 7.64
C ILE A 286 17.00 -15.21 8.81
N TYR A 287 16.60 -14.82 10.02
CA TYR A 287 17.41 -14.97 11.24
C TYR A 287 17.83 -16.43 11.48
N LYS A 288 16.86 -17.37 11.47
CA LYS A 288 17.14 -18.80 11.64
C LYS A 288 18.00 -19.36 10.51
N LEU A 289 17.71 -18.97 9.27
CA LEU A 289 18.47 -19.39 8.10
C LEU A 289 19.93 -18.96 8.20
N GLU A 290 20.19 -17.75 8.68
CA GLU A 290 21.54 -17.25 8.90
C GLU A 290 22.27 -18.03 10.01
N ILE A 291 21.58 -18.48 11.06
CA ILE A 291 22.14 -19.39 12.07
C ILE A 291 22.52 -20.73 11.44
N TYR A 292 21.63 -21.33 10.66
CA TYR A 292 21.95 -22.60 9.97
C TYR A 292 23.14 -22.45 9.02
N LYS A 293 23.24 -21.32 8.32
CA LYS A 293 24.39 -21.02 7.45
C LYS A 293 25.73 -21.04 8.21
N VAL A 294 25.77 -20.65 9.47
CA VAL A 294 26.98 -20.79 10.31
C VAL A 294 27.33 -22.28 10.49
N MET A 295 26.34 -23.12 10.82
CA MET A 295 26.55 -24.55 11.10
C MET A 295 27.06 -25.35 9.89
N ILE A 296 26.69 -24.91 8.69
CA ILE A 296 27.07 -25.55 7.41
C ILE A 296 28.28 -24.86 6.75
N GLY A 297 28.91 -23.90 7.44
CA GLY A 297 30.12 -23.23 6.97
C GLY A 297 29.91 -22.19 5.86
N LEU A 298 28.67 -21.77 5.60
CA LEU A 298 28.32 -20.73 4.62
C LEU A 298 28.28 -19.31 5.23
N SER A 299 28.39 -19.17 6.54
CA SER A 299 28.49 -17.88 7.24
C SER A 299 29.55 -17.97 8.33
N GLN A 300 30.25 -16.85 8.56
CA GLN A 300 31.32 -16.73 9.56
C GLN A 300 30.91 -15.88 10.77
N LYS A 301 29.60 -15.60 10.89
CA LYS A 301 29.06 -14.79 11.98
C LYS A 301 29.26 -15.46 13.33
N GLN A 302 29.58 -14.63 14.31
CA GLN A 302 29.73 -14.98 15.71
C GLN A 302 28.39 -14.79 16.45
N ALA A 303 28.27 -15.36 17.65
CA ALA A 303 27.04 -15.25 18.45
C ALA A 303 26.65 -13.78 18.73
N GLY A 304 27.63 -12.87 18.86
CA GLY A 304 27.41 -11.45 19.09
C GLY A 304 26.92 -10.66 17.86
N ASP A 305 27.06 -11.20 16.64
CA ASP A 305 26.61 -10.54 15.41
C ASP A 305 25.10 -10.64 15.20
N PHE A 306 24.45 -11.54 15.94
CA PHE A 306 23.01 -11.73 15.89
C PHE A 306 22.30 -10.76 16.82
N SER A 307 21.26 -10.12 16.29
CA SER A 307 20.45 -9.16 17.05
C SER A 307 19.86 -9.77 18.32
N SER A 308 19.70 -8.93 19.34
CA SER A 308 18.89 -9.27 20.51
C SER A 308 17.40 -9.17 20.20
N HIS A 309 16.59 -9.87 21.00
CA HIS A 309 15.13 -9.81 20.90
C HIS A 309 14.54 -8.42 21.17
N THR A 310 15.29 -7.49 21.79
CA THR A 310 14.86 -6.11 21.98
C THR A 310 15.31 -5.20 20.84
N SER A 311 16.45 -5.52 20.20
CA SER A 311 17.03 -4.70 19.13
C SER A 311 16.51 -5.08 17.73
N CYS A 312 15.86 -6.23 17.57
CA CYS A 312 15.25 -6.65 16.30
C CYS A 312 13.98 -5.82 15.98
N ARG A 313 13.48 -5.90 14.73
CA ARG A 313 12.28 -5.16 14.30
C ARG A 313 11.06 -5.50 15.15
N LEU A 314 10.81 -6.79 15.38
CA LEU A 314 9.71 -7.25 16.23
C LEU A 314 9.87 -6.74 17.67
N GLY A 315 11.10 -6.77 18.21
CA GLY A 315 11.45 -6.25 19.52
C GLY A 315 11.10 -4.78 19.69
N LYS A 316 11.56 -3.93 18.76
CA LYS A 316 11.26 -2.50 18.79
C LYS A 316 9.75 -2.24 18.74
N TRP A 317 9.02 -2.94 17.88
CA TRP A 317 7.57 -2.86 17.81
C TRP A 317 6.87 -3.34 19.09
N TYR A 318 7.44 -4.36 19.75
CA TYR A 318 6.93 -4.91 20.99
C TYR A 318 7.17 -3.99 22.21
N TYR A 319 8.37 -3.43 22.35
CA TYR A 319 8.71 -2.68 23.55
C TYR A 319 8.45 -1.17 23.43
N GLU A 320 8.45 -0.60 22.22
CA GLU A 320 8.48 0.86 22.02
C GLU A 320 7.52 1.36 20.94
N GLY A 321 7.09 0.49 20.01
CA GLY A 321 6.31 0.89 18.85
C GLY A 321 4.80 0.65 18.94
N ASP A 322 4.15 0.65 17.78
CA ASP A 322 2.69 0.55 17.61
C ASP A 322 2.10 -0.68 18.30
N GLY A 323 2.81 -1.81 18.31
CA GLY A 323 2.38 -3.01 19.01
C GLY A 323 2.12 -2.74 20.50
N ARG A 324 3.00 -1.99 21.16
CA ARG A 324 2.83 -1.65 22.58
C ARG A 324 1.67 -0.70 22.79
N GLN A 325 1.57 0.31 21.92
CA GLN A 325 0.56 1.35 22.04
C GLN A 325 -0.86 0.82 21.83
N PHE A 326 -1.06 -0.05 20.83
CA PHE A 326 -2.38 -0.45 20.37
C PHE A 326 -2.75 -1.89 20.75
N LEU A 327 -1.78 -2.79 20.89
CA LEU A 327 -2.03 -4.24 20.99
C LEU A 327 -1.57 -4.87 22.31
N SER A 328 -0.98 -4.10 23.23
CA SER A 328 -0.48 -4.60 24.52
C SER A 328 -1.54 -5.27 25.40
N LYS A 329 -2.83 -5.01 25.14
CA LYS A 329 -3.96 -5.64 25.85
C LYS A 329 -4.33 -7.01 25.30
N LEU A 330 -3.85 -7.40 24.13
CA LEU A 330 -4.14 -8.71 23.55
C LEU A 330 -3.40 -9.81 24.31
N ALA A 331 -4.10 -10.91 24.58
CA ALA A 331 -3.51 -12.05 25.27
C ALA A 331 -2.36 -12.67 24.44
N ALA A 332 -2.55 -12.77 23.12
CA ALA A 332 -1.53 -13.24 22.18
C ALA A 332 -0.27 -12.36 22.20
N TYR A 333 -0.44 -11.04 22.33
CA TYR A 333 0.67 -10.10 22.48
C TYR A 333 1.49 -10.39 23.74
N THR A 334 0.84 -10.62 24.88
CA THR A 334 1.57 -10.94 26.12
C THR A 334 2.29 -12.30 26.01
N ARG A 335 1.67 -13.30 25.39
CA ARG A 335 2.26 -14.63 25.20
C ARG A 335 3.44 -14.66 24.23
N LEU A 336 3.58 -13.66 23.36
CA LEU A 336 4.66 -13.57 22.37
C LEU A 336 6.06 -13.36 22.98
N GLU A 337 6.16 -12.65 24.11
CA GLU A 337 7.45 -12.16 24.64
C GLU A 337 8.43 -13.29 24.99
N ALA A 338 7.98 -14.24 25.80
CA ALA A 338 8.79 -15.35 26.29
C ALA A 338 9.36 -16.22 25.15
N PRO A 339 8.55 -16.73 24.20
CA PRO A 339 9.08 -17.51 23.08
C PRO A 339 9.94 -16.66 22.14
N HIS A 340 9.62 -15.38 21.91
CA HIS A 340 10.48 -14.49 21.11
C HIS A 340 11.87 -14.30 21.72
N ARG A 341 11.94 -14.03 23.04
CA ARG A 341 13.21 -13.97 23.77
C ARG A 341 13.98 -15.29 23.67
N GLN A 342 13.28 -16.42 23.74
CA GLN A 342 13.87 -17.75 23.68
C GLN A 342 14.46 -18.07 22.30
N VAL A 343 13.82 -17.67 21.19
CA VAL A 343 14.39 -17.81 19.83
C VAL A 343 15.76 -17.14 19.75
N HIS A 344 15.87 -15.90 20.20
CA HIS A 344 17.13 -15.15 20.14
C HIS A 344 18.19 -15.71 21.10
N ALA A 345 17.81 -16.09 22.32
CA ALA A 345 18.73 -16.67 23.28
C ALA A 345 19.30 -18.01 22.78
N ALA A 346 18.40 -18.95 22.44
CA ALA A 346 18.77 -20.28 21.95
C ALA A 346 19.56 -20.23 20.63
N GLY A 347 19.22 -19.30 19.73
CA GLY A 347 19.96 -19.11 18.49
C GLY A 347 21.41 -18.64 18.71
N ARG A 348 21.63 -17.70 19.63
CA ARG A 348 22.99 -17.26 19.98
C ARG A 348 23.77 -18.34 20.71
N GLU A 349 23.13 -19.07 21.61
CA GLU A 349 23.73 -20.22 22.30
C GLU A 349 24.14 -21.32 21.32
N ALA A 350 23.30 -21.63 20.32
CA ALA A 350 23.63 -22.60 19.27
C ALA A 350 24.91 -22.21 18.52
N VAL A 351 25.04 -20.94 18.13
CA VAL A 351 26.27 -20.42 17.47
C VAL A 351 27.47 -20.52 18.41
N GLY A 352 27.30 -20.15 19.69
CA GLY A 352 28.35 -20.27 20.69
C GLY A 352 28.85 -21.70 20.88
N HIS A 353 27.95 -22.65 21.10
CA HIS A 353 28.27 -24.07 21.25
C HIS A 353 28.95 -24.64 20.00
N TYR A 354 28.48 -24.27 18.80
CA TYR A 354 29.06 -24.75 17.55
C TYR A 354 30.51 -24.32 17.38
N LEU A 355 30.79 -23.04 17.65
CA LEU A 355 32.13 -22.47 17.56
C LEU A 355 33.08 -23.03 18.64
N ALA A 356 32.54 -23.48 19.77
CA ALA A 356 33.27 -24.19 20.81
C ALA A 356 33.49 -25.68 20.49
N GLY A 357 32.91 -26.22 19.41
CA GLY A 357 32.96 -27.64 19.05
C GLY A 357 31.99 -28.53 19.84
N GLU A 358 31.04 -27.94 20.56
CA GLU A 358 30.04 -28.63 21.39
C GLU A 358 28.81 -29.00 20.56
N PHE A 359 28.94 -30.01 19.69
CA PHE A 359 27.91 -30.35 18.70
C PHE A 359 26.58 -30.84 19.32
N GLU A 360 26.60 -31.60 20.42
CA GLU A 360 25.37 -32.05 21.09
C GLU A 360 24.58 -30.88 21.69
N SER A 361 25.28 -29.97 22.37
CA SER A 361 24.70 -28.73 22.92
C SER A 361 24.16 -27.83 21.80
N THR A 362 24.87 -27.76 20.67
CA THR A 362 24.42 -27.03 19.47
C THR A 362 23.07 -27.52 18.97
N VAL A 363 22.93 -28.83 18.77
CA VAL A 363 21.67 -29.45 18.30
C VAL A 363 20.53 -29.19 19.29
N THR A 364 20.81 -29.30 20.60
CA THR A 364 19.83 -29.00 21.64
C THR A 364 19.34 -27.55 21.57
N SER A 365 20.25 -26.58 21.45
CA SER A 365 19.91 -25.16 21.30
C SER A 365 19.12 -24.87 20.01
N LEU A 366 19.46 -25.52 18.89
CA LEU A 366 18.71 -25.39 17.63
C LEU A 366 17.27 -25.91 17.76
N GLN A 367 17.07 -27.08 18.38
CA GLN A 367 15.73 -27.62 18.64
C GLN A 367 14.90 -26.69 19.52
N LEU A 368 15.52 -26.07 20.52
CA LEU A 368 14.87 -25.09 21.38
C LEU A 368 14.45 -23.84 20.60
N MET A 369 15.33 -23.34 19.73
CA MET A 369 15.06 -22.21 18.85
C MET A 369 13.88 -22.50 17.91
N GLU A 370 13.82 -23.68 17.29
CA GLU A 370 12.72 -24.05 16.37
C GLU A 370 11.37 -24.12 17.08
N ARG A 371 11.29 -24.81 18.22
CA ARG A 371 10.04 -24.90 19.01
C ARG A 371 9.55 -23.52 19.49
N ALA A 372 10.47 -22.68 19.96
CA ALA A 372 10.15 -21.32 20.34
C ALA A 372 9.68 -20.50 19.14
N SER A 373 10.32 -20.69 17.97
CA SER A 373 9.95 -20.01 16.73
C SER A 373 8.55 -20.40 16.26
N GLU A 374 8.18 -21.68 16.31
CA GLU A 374 6.81 -22.12 15.99
C GLU A 374 5.77 -21.40 16.84
N THR A 375 6.07 -21.24 18.15
CA THR A 375 5.21 -20.49 19.07
C THR A 375 5.14 -19.01 18.71
N VAL A 376 6.27 -18.38 18.35
CA VAL A 376 6.31 -16.98 17.86
C VAL A 376 5.44 -16.80 16.62
N LEU A 377 5.58 -17.67 15.62
CA LEU A 377 4.79 -17.59 14.39
C LEU A 377 3.29 -17.74 14.67
N GLN A 378 2.92 -18.65 15.57
CA GLN A 378 1.53 -18.85 15.97
C GLN A 378 0.95 -17.64 16.71
N GLU A 379 1.68 -17.06 17.66
CA GLU A 379 1.18 -15.88 18.39
C GLU A 379 1.14 -14.63 17.50
N LEU A 380 2.06 -14.50 16.54
CA LEU A 380 1.98 -13.46 15.51
C LEU A 380 0.71 -13.60 14.64
N GLU A 381 0.35 -14.82 14.25
CA GLU A 381 -0.91 -15.09 13.54
C GLU A 381 -2.14 -14.71 14.40
N ASN A 382 -2.14 -15.12 15.67
CA ASN A 382 -3.22 -14.75 16.60
C ASN A 382 -3.34 -13.23 16.75
N ILE A 383 -2.22 -12.52 16.85
CA ILE A 383 -2.19 -11.05 16.90
C ILE A 383 -2.75 -10.43 15.61
N ALA A 384 -2.42 -10.97 14.43
CA ALA A 384 -2.98 -10.46 13.18
C ALA A 384 -4.51 -10.60 13.15
N VAL A 385 -5.04 -11.76 13.55
CA VAL A 385 -6.49 -12.04 13.55
C VAL A 385 -7.24 -11.26 14.63
N GLU A 386 -6.72 -11.25 15.86
CA GLU A 386 -7.34 -10.55 16.99
C GLU A 386 -7.19 -9.04 16.85
N GLY A 387 -5.99 -8.59 16.47
CA GLY A 387 -5.66 -7.18 16.32
C GLY A 387 -6.43 -6.51 15.20
N ALA A 388 -6.61 -7.15 14.04
CA ALA A 388 -7.39 -6.60 12.92
C ALA A 388 -8.86 -6.31 13.25
N ARG A 389 -9.37 -6.74 14.41
CA ARG A 389 -10.73 -6.43 14.89
C ARG A 389 -10.76 -5.24 15.84
N VAL A 390 -9.60 -4.78 16.32
CA VAL A 390 -9.45 -3.82 17.42
C VAL A 390 -8.71 -2.56 16.97
N VAL A 391 -7.80 -2.66 16.00
CA VAL A 391 -7.32 -1.52 15.17
C VAL A 391 -8.26 -1.29 14.00
#